data_AF-A0A941S1U9-F1
#
_entry.id   AF-A0A941S1U9-F1
#
_cell.length_a   1.000
_cell.length_b   1.000
_cell.length_c   1.000
_cell.angle_alpha   90.00
_cell.angle_beta   90.00
_cell.angle_gamma   90.00
#
_symmetry.space_group_name_H-M   'P 1'
#
loop_
_entity.id
_entity.type
_entity.pdbx_description
1 polymer ?
#
loop_
_entity_poly.entity_id
_entity_poly.type
_entity_poly.pdbx_seq_one_letter_code
_entity_poly.pdbx_strand_id
1 'polypeptide(L)'
;MSVLVHAVDQPHTAPFRMPDRFLHEVTFFMSMTGADGIPKLPAREYWVRLSDSRRFLDDGCVRIVSALDSDQQAEMELTEEQEAWLEWMVRHNIEHIRLE
;
A
#
# COMPACT_ATOMS: atom_id res chain seq x y z
N MET A 1 10.56 15.49 4.38
CA MET A 1 11.64 14.55 4.02
C MET A 1 10.99 13.48 3.13
N SER A 2 11.72 12.46 2.68
CA SER A 2 11.17 11.38 1.84
C SER A 2 11.44 10.04 2.48
N VAL A 3 10.50 9.10 2.32
CA VAL A 3 10.63 7.69 2.70
C VAL A 3 10.98 6.85 1.47
N LEU A 4 11.77 5.80 1.65
CA LEU A 4 12.04 4.81 0.60
C LEU A 4 11.17 3.57 0.80
N VAL A 5 10.53 3.14 -0.28
CA VAL A 5 9.72 1.93 -0.36
C VAL A 5 10.57 0.84 -0.99
N HIS A 6 10.88 -0.20 -0.22
CA HIS A 6 11.65 -1.35 -0.65
C HIS A 6 10.73 -2.54 -0.90
N ALA A 7 10.91 -3.23 -2.04
CA ALA A 7 10.22 -4.50 -2.29
C ALA A 7 10.96 -5.63 -1.57
N VAL A 8 10.29 -6.29 -0.63
CA VAL A 8 10.87 -7.38 0.18
C VAL A 8 10.83 -8.70 -0.59
N ASP A 9 9.77 -8.91 -1.36
CA ASP A 9 9.59 -10.05 -2.25
C ASP A 9 10.43 -9.95 -3.55
N GLN A 10 10.72 -8.73 -3.99
CA GLN A 10 11.51 -8.44 -5.19
C GLN A 10 12.77 -7.63 -4.85
N PRO A 11 13.78 -8.22 -4.18
CA PRO A 11 14.93 -7.49 -3.66
C PRO A 11 15.83 -6.87 -4.75
N HIS A 12 15.65 -7.27 -6.01
CA HIS A 12 16.37 -6.70 -7.16
C HIS A 12 15.73 -5.44 -7.72
N THR A 13 14.51 -5.09 -7.30
CA THR A 13 13.82 -3.88 -7.73
C THR A 13 14.38 -2.67 -6.99
N ALA A 14 14.66 -1.59 -7.72
CA ALA A 14 15.12 -0.34 -7.12
C ALA A 14 14.03 0.23 -6.17
N PRO A 15 14.41 0.78 -5.00
CA PRO A 15 13.45 1.36 -4.08
C PRO A 15 12.69 2.52 -4.70
N PHE A 16 11.39 2.61 -4.44
CA PHE A 16 10.55 3.71 -4.89
C PHE A 16 10.54 4.83 -3.84
N ARG A 17 10.68 6.09 -4.28
CA ARG A 17 10.71 7.23 -3.37
C ARG A 17 9.29 7.76 -3.16
N MET A 18 8.89 7.89 -1.90
CA MET A 18 7.62 8.49 -1.49
C MET A 18 7.85 9.66 -0.52
N PRO A 19 6.87 10.55 -0.35
CA PRO A 19 6.91 11.58 0.69
C PRO A 19 6.73 10.98 2.09
N ASP A 20 7.28 11.60 3.14
CA ASP A 20 7.21 11.07 4.52
C ASP A 20 5.79 10.74 5.00
N ARG A 21 4.79 11.52 4.55
CA ARG A 21 3.38 11.31 4.90
C ARG A 21 2.89 9.91 4.52
N PHE A 22 3.54 9.28 3.55
CA PHE A 22 3.24 7.92 3.11
C PHE A 22 3.45 6.88 4.22
N LEU A 23 4.29 7.14 5.22
CA LEU A 23 4.42 6.27 6.42
C LEU A 23 3.08 6.06 7.14
N HIS A 24 2.19 7.05 7.07
CA HIS A 24 0.85 6.96 7.61
C HIS A 24 -0.17 6.51 6.55
N GLU A 25 -0.05 7.02 5.32
CA GLU A 25 -1.00 6.72 4.24
C GLU A 25 -0.96 5.26 3.78
N VAL A 26 0.19 4.57 3.88
CA VAL A 26 0.34 3.15 3.52
C VAL A 26 -0.67 2.26 4.27
N THR A 27 -1.12 2.68 5.45
CA THR A 27 -2.11 1.94 6.24
C THR A 27 -3.51 1.92 5.61
N PHE A 28 -3.80 2.83 4.69
CA PHE A 28 -5.04 2.80 3.91
C PHE A 28 -5.00 1.74 2.80
N PHE A 29 -3.80 1.39 2.34
CA PHE A 29 -3.58 0.40 1.28
C PHE A 29 -3.30 -0.99 1.82
N MET A 30 -2.81 -1.11 3.06
CA MET A 30 -2.44 -2.41 3.64
C MET A 30 -3.67 -3.31 3.81
N SER A 31 -3.52 -4.59 3.45
CA SER A 31 -4.50 -5.60 3.81
C SER A 31 -4.38 -5.89 5.31
N MET A 32 -5.51 -6.05 6.00
CA MET A 32 -5.53 -6.31 7.45
C MET A 32 -4.66 -7.52 7.82
N THR A 33 -3.64 -7.30 8.65
CA THR A 33 -2.80 -8.36 9.19
C THR A 33 -3.66 -9.38 9.96
N GLY A 34 -3.46 -10.67 9.68
CA GLY A 34 -4.23 -11.76 10.31
C GLY A 34 -5.53 -12.16 9.60
N ALA A 35 -6.00 -11.42 8.58
CA ALA A 35 -7.01 -11.92 7.64
C ALA A 35 -6.30 -12.66 6.48
N ASP A 36 -6.73 -13.88 6.16
CA ASP A 36 -6.18 -14.75 5.09
C ASP A 36 -4.65 -15.00 5.13
N GLY A 37 -4.13 -15.55 6.23
CA GLY A 37 -2.78 -16.12 6.21
C GLY A 37 -1.61 -15.11 6.09
N ILE A 38 -1.87 -13.81 6.27
CA ILE A 38 -0.82 -12.78 6.34
C ILE A 38 0.00 -13.00 7.63
N PRO A 39 1.32 -13.26 7.55
CA PRO A 39 2.16 -13.48 8.73
C PRO A 39 2.29 -12.20 9.57
N LYS A 40 2.72 -12.34 10.83
CA LYS A 40 3.07 -11.16 11.65
C LYS A 40 4.23 -10.41 10.98
N LEU A 41 3.93 -9.24 10.45
CA LEU A 41 4.94 -8.40 9.80
C LEU A 41 5.78 -7.66 10.86
N PRO A 42 7.09 -7.49 10.62
CA PRO A 42 7.94 -6.57 11.38
C PRO A 42 7.41 -5.14 11.34
N ALA A 43 7.90 -4.30 12.25
CA ALA A 43 7.62 -2.87 12.18
C ALA A 43 8.11 -2.29 10.84
N ARG A 44 7.28 -1.42 10.22
CA ARG A 44 7.54 -0.77 8.93
C ARG A 44 7.50 -1.69 7.71
N GLU A 45 7.02 -2.92 7.87
CA GLU A 45 6.70 -3.81 6.75
C GLU A 45 5.17 -3.90 6.57
N TYR A 46 4.73 -3.90 5.31
CA TYR A 46 3.33 -3.84 4.94
C TYR A 46 3.06 -4.82 3.81
N TRP A 47 1.93 -5.51 3.91
CA TRP A 47 1.41 -6.36 2.84
C TRP A 47 0.27 -5.64 2.13
N VAL A 48 0.37 -5.52 0.82
CA VAL A 48 -0.67 -4.97 -0.04
C VAL A 48 -0.91 -6.00 -1.14
N ARG A 49 -2.10 -6.59 -1.21
CA ARG A 49 -2.39 -7.58 -2.25
C ARG A 49 -2.29 -6.94 -3.63
N LEU A 50 -1.67 -7.65 -4.56
CA LEU A 50 -1.55 -7.19 -5.94
C LEU A 50 -2.92 -6.93 -6.58
N SER A 51 -3.93 -7.72 -6.20
CA SER A 51 -5.31 -7.54 -6.64
C SER A 51 -5.92 -6.23 -6.12
N ASP A 52 -5.62 -5.86 -4.88
CA ASP A 52 -6.09 -4.60 -4.30
C ASP A 52 -5.37 -3.42 -4.97
N SER A 53 -4.06 -3.52 -5.22
CA SER A 53 -3.31 -2.48 -5.93
C SER A 53 -3.84 -2.22 -7.34
N ARG A 54 -4.15 -3.29 -8.08
CA ARG A 54 -4.78 -3.18 -9.40
C ARG A 54 -6.15 -2.51 -9.31
N ARG A 55 -6.97 -2.93 -8.35
CA ARG A 55 -8.28 -2.31 -8.13
C ARG A 55 -8.17 -0.82 -7.81
N PHE A 56 -7.25 -0.42 -6.93
CA PHE A 56 -7.09 0.99 -6.57
C PHE A 56 -6.64 1.84 -7.77
N LEU A 57 -5.73 1.32 -8.60
CA LEU A 57 -5.35 1.99 -9.85
C LEU A 57 -6.52 2.11 -10.83
N ASP A 58 -7.28 1.03 -11.01
CA ASP A 58 -8.41 1.01 -11.94
C ASP A 58 -9.54 1.94 -11.46
N ASP A 59 -9.81 1.98 -10.16
CA ASP A 59 -10.85 2.80 -9.54
C ASP A 59 -10.41 4.28 -9.36
N GLY A 60 -9.09 4.55 -9.32
CA GLY A 60 -8.54 5.87 -9.02
C GLY A 60 -8.75 6.34 -7.57
N CYS A 61 -9.26 5.47 -6.70
CA CYS A 61 -9.53 5.78 -5.30
C CYS A 61 -9.30 4.57 -4.38
N VAL A 62 -9.03 4.85 -3.10
CA VAL A 62 -9.00 3.83 -2.05
C VAL A 62 -10.24 3.98 -1.17
N ARG A 63 -10.95 2.86 -0.98
CA ARG A 63 -12.10 2.79 -0.07
C ARG A 63 -11.64 2.42 1.33
N ILE A 64 -11.79 3.34 2.27
CA ILE A 64 -11.45 3.14 3.67
C ILE A 64 -12.74 2.87 4.43
N VAL A 65 -12.83 1.70 5.06
CA VAL A 65 -13.91 1.36 5.98
C VAL A 65 -13.46 1.71 7.39
N SER A 66 -14.13 2.67 8.03
CA SER A 66 -13.85 3.01 9.43
C SER A 66 -14.28 1.84 10.33
N ALA A 67 -13.38 1.37 11.20
CA ALA A 67 -13.69 0.29 12.15
C ALA A 67 -14.78 0.67 13.18
N LEU A 68 -15.11 1.97 13.30
CA LEU A 68 -16.08 2.52 14.24
C LEU A 68 -17.49 2.65 13.65
N ASP A 69 -17.62 2.73 12.32
CA ASP A 69 -18.91 2.93 11.67
C ASP A 69 -18.92 2.22 10.31
N SER A 70 -19.44 1.00 10.29
CA SER A 70 -19.49 0.13 9.11
C SER A 70 -20.33 0.69 7.95
N ASP A 71 -21.11 1.74 8.20
CA ASP A 71 -21.94 2.43 7.20
C ASP A 71 -21.23 3.63 6.54
N GLN A 72 -20.11 4.11 7.09
CA GLN A 72 -19.36 5.23 6.50
C GLN A 72 -18.13 4.71 5.76
N GLN A 73 -18.32 4.46 4.46
CA GLN A 73 -17.22 4.26 3.52
C GLN A 73 -16.72 5.62 3.06
N ALA A 74 -15.44 5.91 3.32
CA ALA A 74 -14.79 7.08 2.75
C ALA A 74 -14.01 6.65 1.51
N GLU A 75 -14.31 7.26 0.37
CA GLU A 75 -13.47 7.14 -0.83
C GLU A 75 -12.45 8.27 -0.81
N MET A 76 -11.17 7.92 -0.90
CA MET A 76 -10.09 8.87 -1.02
C MET A 76 -9.47 8.74 -2.41
N GLU A 77 -9.51 9.82 -3.18
CA GLU A 77 -8.84 9.89 -4.48
C GLU A 77 -7.33 9.69 -4.31
N LEU A 78 -6.73 8.97 -5.26
CA LEU A 78 -5.29 8.77 -5.27
C LEU A 78 -4.59 10.06 -5.70
N THR A 79 -3.48 10.36 -5.02
CA THR A 79 -2.55 11.40 -5.49
C THR A 79 -1.65 10.83 -6.60
N GLU A 80 -1.09 11.69 -7.46
CA GLU A 80 -0.15 11.27 -8.52
C GLU A 80 1.01 10.41 -7.99
N GLU A 81 1.53 10.72 -6.79
CA GLU A 81 2.60 9.94 -6.16
C GLU A 81 2.12 8.53 -5.74
N GLN A 82 0.87 8.42 -5.27
CA GLN A 82 0.27 7.13 -4.89
C GLN A 82 -0.06 6.28 -6.11
N GLU A 83 -0.58 6.88 -7.18
CA GLU A 83 -0.79 6.20 -8.46
C GLU A 83 0.53 5.65 -9.00
N ALA A 84 1.58 6.49 -9.07
CA ALA A 84 2.90 6.06 -9.54
C ALA A 84 3.50 4.93 -8.68
N TRP A 85 3.30 4.98 -7.36
CA TRP A 85 3.71 3.91 -6.45
C TRP A 85 2.93 2.61 -6.69
N LEU A 86 1.61 2.69 -6.84
CA LEU A 86 0.77 1.52 -7.13
C LEU A 86 1.12 0.92 -8.49
N GLU A 87 1.36 1.74 -9.52
CA GLU A 87 1.82 1.29 -10.83
C GLU A 87 3.15 0.55 -10.71
N TRP A 88 4.09 1.07 -9.92
CA TRP A 88 5.35 0.40 -9.63
C TRP A 88 5.13 -0.97 -8.97
N MET A 89 4.24 -1.07 -7.99
CA MET A 89 3.94 -2.37 -7.38
C MET A 89 3.32 -3.35 -8.39
N VAL A 90 2.35 -2.90 -9.18
CA VAL A 90 1.66 -3.75 -10.16
C VAL A 90 2.61 -4.22 -11.27
N ARG A 91 3.45 -3.32 -11.77
CA ARG A 91 4.45 -3.61 -12.80
C ARG A 91 5.47 -4.65 -12.36
N HIS A 92 5.89 -4.58 -11.10
CA HIS A 92 6.91 -5.47 -10.54
C HIS A 92 6.34 -6.69 -9.82
N ASN A 93 5.00 -6.83 -9.76
CA ASN A 93 4.29 -7.87 -9.01
C ASN A 93 4.75 -7.93 -7.54
N ILE A 94 4.74 -6.76 -6.89
CA ILE A 94 5.12 -6.57 -5.50
C ILE A 94 3.87 -6.63 -4.64
N GLU A 95 3.92 -7.40 -3.57
CA GLU A 95 2.89 -7.50 -2.54
C GLU A 95 3.45 -7.19 -1.15
N HIS A 96 4.76 -7.34 -0.96
CA HIS A 96 5.41 -7.12 0.32
C HIS A 96 6.42 -5.97 0.26
N ILE A 97 6.14 -4.88 0.99
CA ILE A 97 7.00 -3.70 1.02
C ILE A 97 7.52 -3.38 2.42
N ARG A 98 8.69 -2.74 2.48
CA ARG A 98 9.27 -2.14 3.68
C ARG A 98 9.51 -0.66 3.49
N LEU A 99 9.18 0.15 4.49
CA LEU A 99 9.39 1.59 4.50
C LEU A 99 10.60 1.98 5.35
N GLU A 100 11.54 2.73 4.78
CA GLU A 100 12.76 3.23 5.44
C GLU A 100 12.87 4.76 5.44
#